data_AF-A0A1J4UME3-F1
#
_entry.id   AF-A0A1J4UME3-F1
#
_cell.length_a   1.000
_cell.length_b   1.000
_cell.length_c   1.000
_cell.angle_alpha   90.00
_cell.angle_beta   90.00
_cell.angle_gamma   90.00
#
_symmetry.space_group_name_H-M   'P 1'
#
loop_
_entity.id
_entity.type
_entity.pdbx_description
1 polymer ?
#
loop_
_entity_poly.entity_id
_entity_poly.type
_entity_poly.pdbx_seq_one_letter_code
_entity_poly.pdbx_strand_id
1 'polypeptide(L)'
;MDLKALQRRAAACTADLDDVAFRYTVFASQSGDLARYIYHDPKLNPKDRLHGSPADEALSYGHAFLWLSSLASARGVELDGAVEAALKAVESREYARHHNDSDEVKGVTAFLGEAEGPAFVFVGSNIELPVVPKGAVLVVRHGGPELISLFDNVAGIVADEGGLYSHLAVLCRERKIPCVVGTGNATRLISHGQRIRLSASDIIGKVELV
;
A
#
# COMPACT_ATOMS: atom_id res chain seq x y z
N MET A 1 24.64 23.12 13.62
CA MET A 1 25.03 22.02 12.71
C MET A 1 24.14 22.14 11.47
N ASP A 2 24.71 22.23 10.26
CA ASP A 2 23.97 22.51 9.02
C ASP A 2 23.29 21.24 8.47
N LEU A 3 21.96 21.31 8.31
CA LEU A 3 21.11 20.22 7.83
C LEU A 3 21.48 19.78 6.41
N LYS A 4 21.84 20.74 5.54
CA LYS A 4 22.24 20.46 4.15
C LYS A 4 23.58 19.74 4.10
N ALA A 5 24.51 20.10 4.98
CA ALA A 5 25.79 19.41 5.11
C ALA A 5 25.63 17.96 5.62
N LEU A 6 24.69 17.71 6.53
CA LEU A 6 24.38 16.36 7.01
C LEU A 6 23.75 15.48 5.93
N GLN A 7 22.77 16.02 5.20
CA GLN A 7 22.11 15.33 4.09
C GLN A 7 23.10 14.94 2.99
N ARG A 8 24.03 15.82 2.63
CA ARG A 8 25.11 15.51 1.67
C ARG A 8 26.04 14.41 2.15
N ARG A 9 26.36 14.36 3.45
CA ARG A 9 27.21 13.29 4.03
C ARG A 9 26.47 11.96 4.12
N ALA A 10 25.17 11.97 4.43
CA ALA A 10 24.33 10.78 4.42
C ALA A 10 24.19 10.21 3.00
N ALA A 11 24.00 11.08 1.99
CA ALA A 11 23.92 10.69 0.59
C ALA A 11 25.26 10.22 0.00
N ALA A 12 26.40 10.72 0.52
CA ALA A 12 27.74 10.31 0.10
C ALA A 12 28.20 8.98 0.73
N CYS A 13 27.46 8.45 1.71
CA CYS A 13 27.76 7.19 2.36
C CYS A 13 26.90 6.07 1.74
N THR A 14 27.60 5.03 1.27
CA THR A 14 27.12 3.69 0.87
C THR A 14 26.63 3.50 -0.56
N ALA A 15 27.37 2.65 -1.28
CA ALA A 15 26.97 2.01 -2.54
C ALA A 15 25.71 1.14 -2.39
N ASP A 16 25.24 0.90 -1.16
CA ASP A 16 24.07 0.08 -0.84
C ASP A 16 22.73 0.82 -1.05
N LEU A 17 22.74 2.15 -1.20
CA LEU A 17 21.53 2.95 -1.47
C LEU A 17 20.94 2.75 -2.88
N ASP A 18 21.68 2.11 -3.78
CA ASP A 18 21.19 1.73 -5.11
C ASP A 18 20.50 0.36 -5.12
N ASP A 19 20.69 -0.46 -4.07
CA ASP A 19 20.02 -1.75 -3.92
C ASP A 19 18.59 -1.57 -3.39
N VAL A 20 17.62 -1.92 -4.25
CA VAL A 20 16.18 -1.84 -3.96
C VAL A 20 15.81 -2.68 -2.72
N ALA A 21 16.40 -3.85 -2.55
CA ALA A 21 16.10 -4.74 -1.42
C ALA A 21 16.59 -4.12 -0.10
N PHE A 22 17.82 -3.59 -0.09
CA PHE A 22 18.38 -2.91 1.08
C PHE A 22 17.55 -1.67 1.47
N ARG A 23 17.21 -0.81 0.51
CA ARG A 23 16.37 0.38 0.75
C ARG A 23 15.01 0.00 1.34
N TYR A 24 14.41 -1.06 0.81
CA TYR A 24 13.14 -1.57 1.29
C TYR A 24 13.24 -2.09 2.73
N THR A 25 14.28 -2.86 3.04
CA THR A 25 14.52 -3.37 4.41
C THR A 25 14.73 -2.24 5.41
N VAL A 26 15.54 -1.23 5.07
CA VAL A 26 15.77 -0.06 5.94
C VAL A 26 14.47 0.71 6.15
N PHE A 27 13.73 0.99 5.08
CA PHE A 27 12.44 1.67 5.17
C PHE A 27 11.45 0.88 6.04
N ALA A 28 11.25 -0.40 5.77
CA ALA A 28 10.33 -1.25 6.51
C ALA A 28 10.67 -1.35 8.01
N SER A 29 11.96 -1.42 8.36
CA SER A 29 12.41 -1.43 9.75
C SER A 29 12.09 -0.12 10.47
N GLN A 30 12.44 1.02 9.86
CA GLN A 30 12.24 2.34 10.47
C GLN A 30 10.76 2.73 10.54
N SER A 31 9.98 2.38 9.50
CA SER A 31 8.52 2.52 9.52
C SER A 31 7.88 1.62 10.57
N GLY A 32 8.41 0.40 10.77
CA GLY A 32 7.96 -0.50 11.82
C GLY A 32 8.21 0.02 13.23
N ASP A 33 9.38 0.62 13.49
CA ASP A 33 9.69 1.27 14.76
C ASP A 33 8.78 2.48 15.01
N LEU A 34 8.57 3.32 13.99
CA LEU A 34 7.64 4.45 14.08
C LEU A 34 6.19 4.01 14.31
N ALA A 35 5.75 2.94 13.64
CA ALA A 35 4.40 2.41 13.76
C ALA A 35 4.05 2.02 15.20
N ARG A 36 5.03 1.59 16.01
CA ARG A 36 4.78 1.28 17.43
C ARG A 36 4.26 2.48 18.22
N TYR A 37 4.75 3.69 17.92
CA TYR A 37 4.27 4.91 18.58
C TYR A 37 2.89 5.33 18.09
N ILE A 38 2.60 5.13 16.80
CA ILE A 38 1.28 5.43 16.22
C ILE A 38 0.21 4.49 16.78
N TYR A 39 0.51 3.19 16.87
CA TYR A 39 -0.46 2.18 17.35
C TYR A 39 -0.67 2.21 18.87
N HIS A 40 0.31 2.68 19.64
CA HIS A 40 0.21 2.81 21.09
C HIS A 40 0.02 4.26 21.52
N ASP A 41 -0.77 5.04 20.78
CA ASP A 41 -1.11 6.41 21.13
C ASP A 41 -2.23 6.45 22.20
N PRO A 42 -1.95 6.86 23.45
CA PRO A 42 -2.95 6.92 24.51
C PRO A 42 -4.08 7.93 24.24
N LYS A 43 -3.87 8.91 23.34
CA LYS A 43 -4.91 9.87 22.94
C LYS A 43 -5.96 9.24 22.04
N LEU A 44 -5.54 8.30 21.19
CA LEU A 44 -6.43 7.59 20.26
C LEU A 44 -7.03 6.33 20.91
N ASN A 45 -6.26 5.66 21.78
CA ASN A 45 -6.73 4.51 22.55
C ASN A 45 -6.35 4.65 24.04
N PRO A 46 -7.27 5.13 24.89
CA PRO A 46 -7.00 5.38 26.31
C PRO A 46 -6.62 4.13 27.13
N LYS A 47 -6.83 2.92 26.59
CA LYS A 47 -6.48 1.66 27.25
C LYS A 47 -5.07 1.17 26.92
N ASP A 48 -4.37 1.82 25.98
CA ASP A 48 -3.03 1.43 25.60
C ASP A 48 -1.98 1.82 26.64
N ARG A 49 -0.96 0.98 26.76
CA ARG A 49 0.22 1.27 27.57
C ARG A 49 1.10 2.30 26.85
N LEU A 50 1.67 3.23 27.60
CA LEU A 50 2.72 4.10 27.05
C LEU A 50 3.87 3.23 26.52
N HIS A 51 4.34 3.58 25.33
CA HIS A 51 5.45 2.92 24.66
C HIS A 51 6.62 3.90 24.48
N GLY A 52 7.80 3.52 24.97
CA GLY A 52 9.00 4.36 24.90
C GLY A 52 8.91 5.66 25.73
N SER A 53 9.99 6.44 25.71
CA SER A 53 9.95 7.81 26.22
C SER A 53 9.54 8.80 25.12
N PRO A 54 9.03 10.00 25.47
CA PRO A 54 8.79 11.06 24.49
C PRO A 54 10.03 11.43 23.66
N ALA A 55 11.24 11.24 24.22
CA ALA A 55 12.49 11.46 23.50
C ALA A 55 12.74 10.37 22.43
N ASP A 56 12.40 9.11 22.73
CA ASP A 56 12.53 8.00 21.79
C ASP A 56 11.50 8.09 20.65
N GLU A 57 10.29 8.56 20.96
CA GLU A 57 9.26 8.87 19.98
C GLU A 57 9.75 9.97 19.02
N ALA A 58 10.22 11.10 19.56
CA ALA A 58 10.75 12.19 18.77
C ALA A 58 11.94 11.75 17.89
N LEU A 59 12.83 10.90 18.43
CA LEU A 59 13.94 10.33 17.68
C LEU A 59 13.46 9.45 16.51
N SER A 60 12.43 8.63 16.73
CA SER A 60 11.88 7.74 15.72
C SER A 60 11.24 8.52 14.56
N TYR A 61 10.46 9.56 14.85
CA TYR A 61 9.95 10.48 13.82
C TYR A 61 11.09 11.18 13.08
N GLY A 62 12.11 11.63 13.80
CA GLY A 62 13.29 12.28 13.22
C GLY A 62 14.07 11.37 12.26
N HIS A 63 14.29 10.11 12.63
CA HIS A 63 14.95 9.11 11.77
C HIS A 63 14.14 8.83 10.51
N ALA A 64 12.84 8.59 10.63
CA ALA A 64 11.97 8.35 9.48
C ALA A 64 12.01 9.52 8.47
N PHE A 65 11.94 10.76 8.98
CA PHE A 65 12.04 11.96 8.17
C PHE A 65 13.39 12.09 7.46
N LEU A 66 14.50 11.89 8.19
CA LEU A 66 15.86 12.00 7.64
C LEU A 66 16.10 10.96 6.54
N TRP A 67 15.67 9.72 6.76
CA TRP A 67 15.84 8.64 5.78
C TRP A 67 15.04 8.90 4.50
N LEU A 68 13.75 9.23 4.64
CA LEU A 68 12.90 9.54 3.49
C LEU A 68 13.43 10.74 2.70
N SER A 69 13.86 11.79 3.40
CA SER A 69 14.43 12.98 2.77
C SER A 69 15.74 12.65 2.04
N SER A 70 16.60 11.83 2.64
CA SER A 70 17.87 11.40 2.03
C SER A 70 17.64 10.54 0.79
N LEU A 71 16.67 9.62 0.83
CA LEU A 71 16.28 8.78 -0.31
C LEU A 71 15.70 9.61 -1.46
N ALA A 72 14.89 10.63 -1.15
CA ALA A 72 14.33 11.56 -2.14
C ALA A 72 15.45 12.37 -2.81
N SER A 73 16.35 12.96 -2.02
CA SER A 73 17.51 13.69 -2.55
C SER A 73 18.43 12.82 -3.39
N ALA A 74 18.70 11.57 -2.98
CA ALA A 74 19.49 10.62 -3.76
C ALA A 74 18.87 10.28 -5.13
N ARG A 75 17.55 10.45 -5.29
CA ARG A 75 16.83 10.26 -6.55
C ARG A 75 16.67 11.55 -7.37
N GLY A 76 17.28 12.66 -6.93
CA GLY A 76 17.12 13.97 -7.56
C GLY A 76 15.72 14.57 -7.38
N VAL A 77 14.97 14.14 -6.36
CA VAL A 77 13.68 14.72 -6.02
C VAL A 77 13.91 15.95 -5.13
N GLU A 78 13.50 17.11 -5.63
CA GLU A 78 13.49 18.35 -4.85
C GLU A 78 12.39 18.28 -3.77
N LEU A 79 12.81 18.38 -2.50
CA LEU A 79 11.92 18.20 -1.35
C LEU A 79 10.81 19.23 -1.30
N ASP A 80 11.12 20.50 -1.60
CA ASP A 80 10.13 21.58 -1.55
C ASP A 80 8.97 21.33 -2.52
N GLY A 81 9.29 20.94 -3.76
CA GLY A 81 8.29 20.58 -4.76
C GLY A 81 7.52 19.31 -4.41
N ALA A 82 8.18 18.32 -3.83
CA ALA A 82 7.52 17.08 -3.39
C ALA A 82 6.53 17.33 -2.24
N VAL A 83 6.88 18.18 -1.27
CA VAL A 83 6.00 18.56 -0.18
C VAL A 83 4.83 19.39 -0.69
N GLU A 84 5.06 20.35 -1.58
CA GLU A 84 3.99 21.14 -2.18
C GLU A 84 3.01 20.25 -2.98
N ALA A 85 3.52 19.31 -3.76
CA ALA A 85 2.71 18.33 -4.48
C ALA A 85 1.90 17.45 -3.52
N ALA A 86 2.51 16.98 -2.43
CA ALA A 86 1.81 16.18 -1.41
C ALA A 86 0.70 16.98 -0.70
N LEU A 87 0.93 18.24 -0.37
CA LEU A 87 -0.09 19.11 0.24
C LEU A 87 -1.27 19.34 -0.71
N LYS A 88 -1.02 19.60 -1.99
CA LYS A 88 -2.06 19.70 -3.02
C LYS A 88 -2.85 18.39 -3.15
N ALA A 89 -2.19 17.24 -3.08
CA ALA A 89 -2.85 15.93 -3.13
C ALA A 89 -3.71 15.65 -1.88
N VAL A 90 -3.27 16.10 -0.70
CA VAL A 90 -4.06 16.00 0.55
C VAL A 90 -5.29 16.92 0.48
N GLU A 91 -5.11 18.15 0.02
CA GLU A 91 -6.18 19.15 -0.12
C GLU A 91 -7.25 18.71 -1.13
N SER A 92 -6.82 18.13 -2.25
CA SER A 92 -7.70 17.60 -3.30
C SER A 92 -8.35 16.25 -2.97
N ARG A 93 -8.00 15.63 -1.82
CA ARG A 93 -8.37 14.23 -1.46
C ARG A 93 -7.89 13.18 -2.49
N GLU A 94 -6.87 13.49 -3.27
CA GLU A 94 -6.30 12.60 -4.29
C GLU A 94 -5.56 11.37 -3.71
N TYR A 95 -5.33 11.31 -2.40
CA TYR A 95 -4.85 10.08 -1.74
C TYR A 95 -5.74 8.85 -2.03
N ALA A 96 -6.99 9.07 -2.43
CA ALA A 96 -7.93 8.02 -2.81
C ALA A 96 -7.92 7.67 -4.32
N ARG A 97 -7.13 8.32 -5.19
CA ARG A 97 -7.28 8.18 -6.64
C ARG A 97 -5.96 8.15 -7.40
N HIS A 98 -5.26 7.03 -7.31
CA HIS A 98 -4.35 6.68 -8.40
C HIS A 98 -5.20 6.31 -9.62
N HIS A 99 -5.31 7.20 -10.60
CA HIS A 99 -5.78 6.83 -11.94
C HIS A 99 -4.56 6.38 -12.73
N ASN A 100 -4.55 5.13 -13.15
CA ASN A 100 -3.51 4.57 -14.00
C ASN A 100 -4.05 4.51 -15.45
N ASP A 101 -3.50 5.33 -16.35
CA ASP A 101 -3.92 5.37 -17.76
C ASP A 101 -3.22 4.34 -18.65
N SER A 102 -2.49 3.40 -18.07
CA SER A 102 -2.01 2.23 -18.79
C SER A 102 -3.12 1.23 -19.08
N ASP A 103 -2.99 0.51 -20.20
CA ASP A 103 -3.86 -0.62 -20.58
C ASP A 103 -3.54 -1.91 -19.80
N GLU A 104 -2.45 -1.90 -19.02
CA GLU A 104 -2.04 -3.02 -18.18
C GLU A 104 -2.54 -2.82 -16.74
N VAL A 105 -3.05 -3.90 -16.14
CA VAL A 105 -3.44 -3.90 -14.72
C VAL A 105 -2.25 -4.41 -13.89
N LYS A 106 -1.58 -3.49 -13.19
CA LYS A 106 -0.46 -3.77 -12.30
C LYS A 106 -0.67 -3.08 -10.97
N GLY A 107 -0.26 -3.73 -9.89
CA GLY A 107 -0.34 -3.18 -8.53
C GLY A 107 0.72 -3.77 -7.61
N VAL A 108 0.59 -3.48 -6.32
CA VAL A 108 1.46 -4.04 -5.29
C VAL A 108 0.87 -5.34 -4.76
N THR A 109 1.68 -6.39 -4.70
CA THR A 109 1.27 -7.67 -4.10
C THR A 109 1.12 -7.54 -2.59
N ALA A 110 -0.09 -7.76 -2.09
CA ALA A 110 -0.40 -7.78 -0.67
C ALA A 110 -0.16 -9.15 -0.03
N PHE A 111 -0.48 -10.24 -0.76
CA PHE A 111 -0.20 -11.62 -0.38
C PHE A 111 0.12 -12.45 -1.62
N LEU A 112 1.16 -13.27 -1.51
CA LEU A 112 1.71 -14.03 -2.63
C LEU A 112 0.74 -15.14 -3.07
N GLY A 113 0.72 -15.41 -4.38
CA GLY A 113 0.03 -16.55 -4.96
C GLY A 113 -0.51 -16.28 -6.36
N GLU A 114 -1.19 -17.28 -6.90
CA GLU A 114 -1.86 -17.17 -8.20
C GLU A 114 -3.34 -17.52 -8.05
N ALA A 115 -4.18 -16.80 -8.77
CA ALA A 115 -5.60 -17.07 -8.81
C ALA A 115 -6.12 -16.89 -10.24
N GLU A 116 -7.00 -17.77 -10.68
CA GLU A 116 -7.67 -17.64 -11.97
C GLU A 116 -9.16 -17.91 -11.80
N GLY A 117 -10.00 -17.07 -12.39
CA GLY A 117 -11.44 -17.22 -12.28
C GLY A 117 -12.20 -16.10 -12.98
N PRO A 118 -13.55 -16.17 -12.95
CA PRO A 118 -14.38 -15.07 -13.41
C PRO A 118 -14.18 -13.86 -12.50
N ALA A 119 -14.00 -12.68 -13.08
CA ALA A 119 -13.90 -11.42 -12.38
C ALA A 119 -15.26 -11.05 -11.80
N PHE A 120 -15.31 -10.88 -10.49
CA PHE A 120 -16.46 -10.32 -9.80
C PHE A 120 -16.19 -8.84 -9.51
N VAL A 121 -16.64 -7.97 -10.41
CA VAL A 121 -16.42 -6.52 -10.27
C VAL A 121 -17.48 -5.91 -9.36
N PHE A 122 -17.07 -5.29 -8.25
CA PHE A 122 -17.94 -4.61 -7.29
C PHE A 122 -17.49 -3.17 -7.07
N VAL A 123 -18.28 -2.23 -7.60
CA VAL A 123 -18.03 -0.78 -7.58
C VAL A 123 -19.32 -0.09 -7.12
N GLY A 124 -19.70 -0.23 -5.86
CA GLY A 124 -20.91 0.44 -5.38
C GLY A 124 -21.33 0.14 -3.95
N SER A 125 -22.03 1.11 -3.35
CA SER A 125 -22.68 1.06 -2.05
C SER A 125 -24.03 0.36 -2.12
N ASN A 126 -24.08 -0.85 -2.68
CA ASN A 126 -25.32 -1.63 -2.65
C ASN A 126 -25.60 -2.09 -1.22
N ILE A 127 -26.84 -1.91 -0.76
CA ILE A 127 -27.30 -2.28 0.58
C ILE A 127 -27.25 -3.81 0.76
N GLU A 128 -27.33 -4.56 -0.34
CA GLU A 128 -27.22 -6.02 -0.36
C GLU A 128 -25.90 -6.48 -0.95
N LEU A 129 -25.20 -7.33 -0.19
CA LEU A 129 -23.99 -7.99 -0.64
C LEU A 129 -24.34 -9.03 -1.73
N PRO A 130 -23.67 -8.98 -2.89
CA PRO A 130 -23.98 -9.91 -3.96
C PRO A 130 -23.42 -11.31 -3.69
N VAL A 131 -24.06 -12.32 -4.28
CA VAL A 131 -23.58 -13.70 -4.22
C VAL A 131 -22.39 -13.86 -5.17
N VAL A 132 -21.20 -13.97 -4.58
CA VAL A 132 -19.96 -14.20 -5.34
C VAL A 132 -19.82 -15.68 -5.68
N PRO A 133 -19.62 -16.04 -6.96
CA PRO A 133 -19.36 -17.42 -7.34
C PRO A 133 -18.09 -17.96 -6.68
N LYS A 134 -18.13 -19.22 -6.24
CA LYS A 134 -16.96 -19.88 -5.67
C LYS A 134 -15.82 -19.93 -6.71
N GLY A 135 -14.64 -19.48 -6.33
CA GLY A 135 -13.46 -19.41 -7.20
C GLY A 135 -13.38 -18.14 -8.06
N ALA A 136 -14.27 -17.17 -7.87
CA ALA A 136 -14.18 -15.88 -8.56
C ALA A 136 -13.00 -15.04 -8.05
N VAL A 137 -12.48 -14.16 -8.91
CA VAL A 137 -11.50 -13.14 -8.51
C VAL A 137 -12.26 -11.84 -8.25
N LEU A 138 -12.25 -11.38 -7.01
CA LEU A 138 -12.97 -10.17 -6.61
C LEU A 138 -12.18 -8.93 -7.06
N VAL A 139 -12.81 -8.08 -7.87
CA VAL A 139 -12.23 -6.83 -8.35
C VAL A 139 -13.03 -5.68 -7.74
N VAL A 140 -12.40 -4.90 -6.88
CA VAL A 140 -13.07 -3.83 -6.13
C VAL A 140 -12.34 -2.52 -6.29
N ARG A 141 -13.08 -1.42 -6.14
CA ARG A 141 -12.44 -0.12 -6.07
C ARG A 141 -11.76 0.07 -4.71
N HIS A 142 -12.50 -0.20 -3.64
CA HIS A 142 -12.07 -0.05 -2.26
C HIS A 142 -12.45 -1.29 -1.44
N GLY A 143 -11.54 -1.72 -0.54
CA GLY A 143 -11.74 -2.87 0.33
C GLY A 143 -12.40 -2.51 1.68
N GLY A 144 -13.72 -2.32 1.68
CA GLY A 144 -14.49 -2.02 2.89
C GLY A 144 -14.79 -3.26 3.76
N PRO A 145 -15.11 -3.08 5.07
CA PRO A 145 -15.44 -4.18 5.99
C PRO A 145 -16.58 -5.09 5.54
N GLU A 146 -17.52 -4.57 4.75
CA GLU A 146 -18.66 -5.29 4.20
C GLU A 146 -18.24 -6.47 3.30
N LEU A 147 -17.08 -6.36 2.65
CA LEU A 147 -16.59 -7.37 1.72
C LEU A 147 -16.00 -8.60 2.41
N ILE A 148 -15.75 -8.55 3.72
CA ILE A 148 -15.13 -9.65 4.49
C ILE A 148 -15.94 -10.94 4.36
N SER A 149 -17.26 -10.84 4.30
CA SER A 149 -18.18 -11.97 4.13
C SER A 149 -18.00 -12.72 2.79
N LEU A 150 -17.42 -12.06 1.78
CA LEU A 150 -17.20 -12.63 0.45
C LEU A 150 -15.89 -13.41 0.34
N PHE A 151 -14.98 -13.24 1.30
CA PHE A 151 -13.60 -13.74 1.20
C PHE A 151 -13.52 -15.26 1.17
N ASP A 152 -14.49 -15.94 1.78
CA ASP A 152 -14.51 -17.41 1.83
C ASP A 152 -14.81 -18.05 0.46
N ASN A 153 -15.33 -17.26 -0.50
CA ASN A 153 -15.70 -17.74 -1.83
C ASN A 153 -14.70 -17.34 -2.94
N VAL A 154 -13.81 -16.38 -2.69
CA VAL A 154 -12.94 -15.83 -3.74
C VAL A 154 -11.62 -16.60 -3.85
N ALA A 155 -11.12 -16.75 -5.07
CA ALA A 155 -9.80 -17.30 -5.33
C ALA A 155 -8.69 -16.25 -5.19
N GLY A 156 -9.02 -14.97 -5.40
CA GLY A 156 -8.08 -13.85 -5.32
C GLY A 156 -8.80 -12.52 -5.25
N ILE A 157 -8.06 -11.47 -4.87
CA ILE A 157 -8.59 -10.11 -4.70
C ILE A 157 -7.72 -9.10 -5.47
N VAL A 158 -8.37 -8.18 -6.17
CA VAL A 158 -7.76 -7.06 -6.87
C VAL A 158 -8.43 -5.77 -6.41
N ALA A 159 -7.65 -4.79 -5.96
CA ALA A 159 -8.18 -3.50 -5.52
C ALA A 159 -7.49 -2.30 -6.17
N ASP A 160 -8.28 -1.36 -6.67
CA ASP A 160 -7.74 -0.13 -7.25
C ASP A 160 -7.13 0.81 -6.22
N GLU A 161 -7.74 0.87 -5.04
CA GLU A 161 -7.29 1.71 -3.94
C GLU A 161 -6.67 0.86 -2.82
N GLY A 162 -5.74 1.47 -2.08
CA GLY A 162 -5.05 0.85 -0.95
C GLY A 162 -3.61 0.47 -1.25
N GLY A 163 -2.78 0.49 -0.20
CA GLY A 163 -1.39 0.06 -0.26
C GLY A 163 -1.14 -1.26 0.49
N LEU A 164 0.11 -1.69 0.54
CA LEU A 164 0.56 -2.92 1.22
C LEU A 164 0.13 -3.01 2.70
N TYR A 165 -0.02 -1.87 3.36
CA TYR A 165 -0.43 -1.76 4.77
C TYR A 165 -1.90 -1.39 4.95
N SER A 166 -2.68 -1.37 3.87
CA SER A 166 -4.13 -1.11 3.97
C SER A 166 -4.84 -2.22 4.75
N HIS A 167 -6.00 -1.89 5.32
CA HIS A 167 -6.88 -2.84 6.00
C HIS A 167 -7.17 -4.07 5.13
N LEU A 168 -7.47 -3.87 3.84
CA LEU A 168 -7.67 -4.96 2.89
C LEU A 168 -6.44 -5.86 2.75
N ALA A 169 -5.25 -5.26 2.62
CA ALA A 169 -4.01 -6.01 2.47
C ALA A 169 -3.69 -6.86 3.72
N VAL A 170 -3.94 -6.33 4.92
CA VAL A 170 -3.82 -7.09 6.18
C VAL A 170 -4.77 -8.30 6.18
N LEU A 171 -6.04 -8.08 5.87
CA LEU A 171 -7.05 -9.16 5.85
C LEU A 171 -6.71 -10.26 4.83
N CYS A 172 -6.23 -9.89 3.64
CA CYS A 172 -5.83 -10.86 2.63
C CYS A 172 -4.67 -11.74 3.10
N ARG A 173 -3.71 -11.18 3.85
CA ARG A 173 -2.62 -11.96 4.46
C ARG A 173 -3.13 -12.89 5.55
N GLU A 174 -4.03 -12.42 6.41
CA GLU A 174 -4.63 -13.23 7.48
C GLU A 174 -5.41 -14.42 6.91
N ARG A 175 -6.15 -14.20 5.81
CA ARG A 175 -6.94 -15.22 5.13
C ARG A 175 -6.13 -16.03 4.09
N LYS A 176 -4.88 -15.67 3.85
CA LYS A 176 -3.98 -16.28 2.84
C LYS A 176 -4.58 -16.31 1.43
N ILE A 177 -5.21 -15.20 1.04
CA ILE A 177 -5.83 -15.04 -0.27
C ILE A 177 -4.87 -14.23 -1.16
N PRO A 178 -4.47 -14.73 -2.35
CA PRO A 178 -3.67 -13.98 -3.30
C PRO A 178 -4.30 -12.61 -3.58
N CYS A 179 -3.50 -11.55 -3.44
CA CYS A 179 -4.05 -10.20 -3.47
C CYS A 179 -3.10 -9.17 -4.07
N VAL A 180 -3.64 -8.33 -4.96
CA VAL A 180 -2.95 -7.18 -5.55
C VAL A 180 -3.77 -5.92 -5.29
N VAL A 181 -3.12 -4.89 -4.75
CA VAL A 181 -3.75 -3.63 -4.34
C VAL A 181 -3.08 -2.44 -5.00
N GLY A 182 -3.80 -1.33 -5.10
CA GLY A 182 -3.28 -0.09 -5.69
C GLY A 182 -3.15 -0.17 -7.22
N THR A 183 -4.02 -0.91 -7.91
CA THR A 183 -3.98 -1.02 -9.37
C THR A 183 -4.36 0.28 -10.08
N GLY A 184 -5.29 1.04 -9.50
CA GLY A 184 -5.75 2.33 -10.01
C GLY A 184 -6.57 2.31 -11.31
N ASN A 185 -6.74 1.15 -11.96
CA ASN A 185 -7.45 0.99 -13.24
C ASN A 185 -8.17 -0.35 -13.44
N ALA A 186 -8.06 -1.31 -12.52
CA ALA A 186 -8.62 -2.65 -12.65
C ALA A 186 -10.13 -2.64 -12.79
N THR A 187 -10.86 -1.85 -11.99
CA THR A 187 -12.33 -1.78 -12.09
C THR A 187 -12.82 -1.12 -13.39
N ARG A 188 -11.94 -0.38 -14.08
CA ARG A 188 -12.24 0.25 -15.38
C ARG A 188 -11.95 -0.70 -16.54
N LEU A 189 -10.85 -1.46 -16.46
CA LEU A 189 -10.38 -2.32 -17.54
C LEU A 189 -11.00 -3.72 -17.52
N ILE A 190 -11.39 -4.22 -16.34
CA ILE A 190 -11.94 -5.57 -16.17
C ILE A 190 -13.46 -5.48 -16.07
N SER A 191 -14.16 -6.23 -16.91
CA SER A 191 -15.62 -6.35 -16.87
C SER A 191 -16.08 -7.51 -15.99
N HIS A 192 -17.28 -7.36 -15.42
CA HIS A 192 -17.88 -8.43 -14.61
C HIS A 192 -18.06 -9.71 -15.44
N GLY A 193 -17.71 -10.87 -14.85
CA GLY A 193 -17.77 -12.18 -15.48
C GLY A 193 -16.59 -12.51 -16.41
N GLN A 194 -15.72 -11.54 -16.69
CA GLN A 194 -14.55 -11.74 -17.55
C GLN A 194 -13.53 -12.65 -16.88
N ARG A 195 -12.97 -13.62 -17.60
CA ARG A 195 -11.98 -14.52 -17.03
C ARG A 195 -10.64 -13.79 -16.89
N ILE A 196 -10.09 -13.80 -15.68
CA ILE A 196 -8.83 -13.12 -15.36
C ILE A 196 -7.89 -14.05 -14.59
N ARG A 197 -6.59 -13.81 -14.77
CA ARG A 197 -5.52 -14.40 -13.99
C ARG A 197 -4.82 -13.31 -13.18
N LEU A 198 -4.74 -13.54 -11.89
CA LEU A 198 -3.99 -12.77 -10.92
C LEU A 198 -2.66 -13.49 -10.66
N SER A 199 -1.54 -12.84 -10.98
CA SER A 199 -0.20 -13.33 -10.66
C SER A 199 0.45 -12.38 -9.65
N ALA A 200 0.53 -12.84 -8.41
CA ALA A 200 1.11 -12.13 -7.28
C ALA A 200 2.38 -12.86 -6.81
N SER A 201 3.36 -13.03 -7.69
CA SER A 201 4.62 -13.76 -7.43
C SER A 201 5.77 -12.88 -6.95
N ASP A 202 5.74 -11.59 -7.29
CA ASP A 202 6.75 -10.58 -6.93
C ASP A 202 6.11 -9.43 -6.15
N ILE A 203 6.93 -8.44 -5.74
CA ILE A 203 6.46 -7.18 -5.13
C ILE A 203 5.40 -6.50 -6.01
N ILE A 204 5.57 -6.59 -7.34
CA ILE A 204 4.61 -6.08 -8.32
C ILE A 204 3.76 -7.26 -8.81
N GLY A 205 2.46 -7.19 -8.55
CA GLY A 205 1.50 -8.15 -9.07
C GLY A 205 0.87 -7.68 -10.36
N LYS A 206 0.46 -8.64 -11.20
CA LYS A 206 -0.16 -8.39 -12.50
C LYS A 206 -1.52 -9.07 -12.59
N VAL A 207 -2.42 -8.45 -13.33
CA VAL A 207 -3.72 -9.04 -13.68
C VAL A 207 -3.86 -9.03 -15.20
N GLU A 208 -4.12 -10.20 -15.76
CA GLU A 208 -4.22 -10.40 -17.20
C GLU A 208 -5.57 -11.06 -17.54
N LEU A 209 -6.10 -10.73 -18.71
CA LEU A 209 -7.29 -11.35 -19.26
C LEU A 209 -6.93 -12.73 -19.84
N VAL A 210 -7.78 -13.73 -19.61
CA VAL A 210 -7.58 -15.13 -20.06
C VAL A 210 -8.66 -15.54 -21.06
#